data_AF-A0A931MGR1-F1
#
_entry.id   AF-A0A931MGR1-F1
#
_cell.length_a   1.000
_cell.length_b   1.000
_cell.length_c   1.000
_cell.angle_alpha   90.00
_cell.angle_beta   90.00
_cell.angle_gamma   90.00
#
_symmetry.space_group_name_H-M   'P 1'
#
loop_
_entity.id
_entity.type
_entity.pdbx_description
1 polymer ?
#
loop_
_entity_poly.entity_id
_entity_poly.type
_entity_poly.pdbx_seq_one_letter_code
_entity_poly.pdbx_strand_id
1 'polypeptide(L)'
;MSPGTGPDTAPRKPSGQPPHVLAAWMADAIHEVHTEHLPRVVQLRDILEAQAQAWEAQELEQTFHALLLAARGLDLQALAIPAWWRRLWPWGRRPAQDFEAAHRAMLAAAGDARQRLDALAREWRPIASASRRAVVELDLEHRAIAGETGDAVHWLAELTEHLSAGPVPGKEERMRKWAQAAQQATQALKRLDTIGDLVGETVLVGRTLFERRTIWLEQLRRDLDAFDREWCPRVAALSGGHCTAQQLEPAAEVHARLLDGFERTDSAVMALRIEAQGFGQLLSRLGEQFAAPGPSPIEDRRPAPTSSSASRE
;
A
#
# COMPACT_ATOMS: atom_id res chain seq x y z
N MET A 1 -18.30 -23.84 -14.23
CA MET A 1 -18.06 -22.81 -13.20
C MET A 1 -19.38 -22.09 -13.02
N SER A 2 -20.04 -22.29 -11.88
CA SER A 2 -21.34 -21.67 -11.59
C SER A 2 -21.15 -20.17 -11.30
N PRO A 3 -22.07 -19.30 -11.75
CA PRO A 3 -22.03 -17.89 -11.39
C PRO A 3 -22.28 -17.79 -9.88
N GLY A 4 -21.34 -17.19 -9.16
CA GLY A 4 -21.50 -16.89 -7.74
C GLY A 4 -22.71 -15.99 -7.56
N THR A 5 -23.66 -16.46 -6.76
CA THR A 5 -24.67 -15.65 -6.10
C THR A 5 -23.98 -14.42 -5.51
N GLY A 6 -24.40 -13.24 -5.97
CA GLY A 6 -23.95 -11.96 -5.41
C GLY A 6 -24.26 -11.89 -3.92
N PRO A 7 -23.68 -10.91 -3.21
CA PRO A 7 -23.93 -10.74 -1.78
C PRO A 7 -25.44 -10.70 -1.54
N ASP A 8 -25.91 -11.60 -0.67
CA ASP A 8 -27.25 -11.61 -0.11
C ASP A 8 -27.49 -10.23 0.49
N THR A 9 -28.12 -9.34 -0.28
CA THR A 9 -28.62 -8.08 0.26
C THR A 9 -29.76 -8.48 1.18
N ALA A 10 -29.55 -8.33 2.49
CA ALA A 10 -30.64 -8.37 3.45
C ALA A 10 -31.80 -7.52 2.91
N PRO A 11 -33.06 -7.97 3.04
CA PRO A 11 -34.20 -7.26 2.49
C PRO A 11 -34.18 -5.82 3.00
N ARG A 12 -34.07 -4.85 2.08
CA ARG A 12 -34.11 -3.41 2.42
C ARG A 12 -35.33 -3.13 3.28
N LYS A 13 -35.10 -2.48 4.42
CA LYS A 13 -36.18 -2.16 5.37
C LYS A 13 -37.23 -1.28 4.68
N PRO A 14 -38.54 -1.49 4.95
CA PRO A 14 -39.63 -0.85 4.20
C PRO A 14 -39.74 0.65 4.46
N SER A 15 -39.98 1.45 3.41
CA SER A 15 -40.16 2.91 3.46
C SER A 15 -41.42 3.35 4.22
N GLY A 16 -41.46 4.62 4.66
CA GLY A 16 -42.65 5.21 5.29
C GLY A 16 -42.83 4.83 6.76
N GLN A 17 -41.72 4.57 7.45
CA GLN A 17 -41.74 4.26 8.87
C GLN A 17 -41.96 5.50 9.74
N PRO A 18 -42.52 5.33 10.95
CA PRO A 18 -42.63 6.44 11.89
C PRO A 18 -41.23 6.93 12.35
N PRO A 19 -41.07 8.23 12.66
CA PRO A 19 -39.78 8.85 13.00
C PRO A 19 -38.92 8.14 14.05
N HIS A 20 -39.56 7.54 15.06
CA HIS A 20 -38.85 6.83 16.13
C HIS A 20 -38.26 5.49 15.66
N VAL A 21 -38.87 4.83 14.68
CA VAL A 21 -38.35 3.60 14.07
C VAL A 21 -37.16 3.94 13.17
N LEU A 22 -37.25 5.00 12.36
CA LEU A 22 -36.14 5.51 11.56
C LEU A 22 -34.93 5.88 12.45
N ALA A 23 -35.18 6.60 13.54
CA ALA A 23 -34.15 6.95 14.51
C ALA A 23 -33.48 5.72 15.15
N ALA A 24 -34.26 4.69 15.50
CA ALA A 24 -33.73 3.44 16.03
C ALA A 24 -32.87 2.70 15.00
N TRP A 25 -33.35 2.56 13.76
CA TRP A 25 -32.60 1.88 12.71
C TRP A 25 -31.29 2.56 12.34
N MET A 26 -31.25 3.90 12.30
CA MET A 26 -30.00 4.63 12.11
C MET A 26 -29.03 4.38 13.26
N ALA A 27 -29.52 4.40 14.50
CA ALA A 27 -28.69 4.13 15.67
C ALA A 27 -28.12 2.71 15.63
N ASP A 28 -28.93 1.72 15.24
CA ASP A 28 -28.52 0.33 15.09
C ASP A 28 -27.42 0.18 14.01
N ALA A 29 -27.62 0.75 12.81
CA ALA A 29 -26.63 0.68 11.72
C ALA A 29 -25.31 1.37 12.09
N ILE A 30 -25.38 2.56 12.71
CA ILE A 30 -24.18 3.27 13.21
C ILE A 30 -23.48 2.42 14.27
N HIS A 31 -24.24 1.77 15.17
CA HIS A 31 -23.70 0.92 16.21
C HIS A 31 -23.02 -0.33 15.64
N GLU A 32 -23.63 -1.00 14.67
CA GLU A 32 -23.08 -2.16 13.98
C GLU A 32 -21.76 -1.82 13.29
N VAL A 33 -21.70 -0.71 12.54
CA VAL A 33 -20.44 -0.23 11.95
C VAL A 33 -19.38 -0.02 13.02
N HIS A 34 -19.71 0.64 14.13
CA HIS A 34 -18.75 0.93 15.20
C HIS A 34 -18.26 -0.31 15.96
N THR A 35 -19.10 -1.34 16.11
CA THR A 35 -18.80 -2.50 16.95
C THR A 35 -18.25 -3.68 16.17
N GLU A 36 -18.62 -3.83 14.91
CA GLU A 36 -18.22 -4.96 14.07
C GLU A 36 -17.18 -4.56 13.02
N HIS A 37 -17.49 -3.56 12.20
CA HIS A 37 -16.67 -3.21 11.04
C HIS A 37 -15.42 -2.39 11.37
N LEU A 38 -15.55 -1.32 12.17
CA LEU A 38 -14.39 -0.46 12.46
C LEU A 38 -13.26 -1.20 13.21
N PRO A 39 -13.50 -2.05 14.22
CA PRO A 39 -12.43 -2.81 14.86
C PRO A 39 -11.71 -3.73 13.89
N ARG A 40 -12.43 -4.33 12.94
CA ARG A 40 -11.85 -5.17 11.89
C ARG A 40 -10.98 -4.35 10.94
N VAL A 41 -11.44 -3.17 10.53
CA VAL A 41 -10.66 -2.23 9.71
C VAL A 41 -9.37 -1.82 10.42
N VAL A 42 -9.43 -1.51 11.73
CA VAL A 42 -8.23 -1.16 12.53
C VAL A 42 -7.23 -2.32 12.54
N GLN A 43 -7.71 -3.55 12.78
CA GLN A 43 -6.85 -4.74 12.76
C GLN A 43 -6.19 -4.96 11.39
N LEU A 44 -6.95 -4.81 10.30
CA LEU A 44 -6.43 -4.96 8.94
C LEU A 44 -5.42 -3.86 8.60
N ARG A 45 -5.66 -2.63 9.06
CA ARG A 45 -4.69 -1.52 8.96
C ARG A 45 -3.38 -1.88 9.67
N ASP A 46 -3.44 -2.34 10.91
CA ASP A 46 -2.24 -2.70 11.69
C ASP A 46 -1.42 -3.80 10.98
N ILE A 47 -2.10 -4.79 10.41
CA ILE A 47 -1.45 -5.85 9.61
C ILE A 47 -0.76 -5.26 8.38
N LEU A 48 -1.46 -4.40 7.62
CA LEU A 48 -0.91 -3.78 6.42
C LEU A 48 0.25 -2.83 6.73
N GLU A 49 0.19 -2.13 7.87
CA GLU A 49 1.25 -1.24 8.33
C GLU A 49 2.50 -2.01 8.71
N ALA A 50 2.36 -3.08 9.50
CA ALA A 50 3.48 -3.96 9.83
C ALA A 50 4.13 -4.56 8.56
N GLN A 51 3.33 -4.94 7.57
CA GLN A 51 3.81 -5.49 6.30
C GLN A 51 4.46 -4.43 5.39
N ALA A 52 3.95 -3.19 5.42
CA ALA A 52 4.55 -2.08 4.69
C ALA A 52 5.92 -1.72 5.28
N GLN A 53 6.06 -1.75 6.61
CA GLN A 53 7.31 -1.50 7.33
C GLN A 53 8.33 -2.63 7.18
N ALA A 54 7.89 -3.89 7.15
CA ALA A 54 8.77 -5.05 6.93
C ALA A 54 9.45 -5.04 5.55
N TRP A 55 9.00 -4.20 4.62
CA TRP A 55 9.64 -4.05 3.32
C TRP A 55 10.84 -3.09 3.40
N GLU A 56 12.01 -3.66 3.66
CA GLU A 56 13.28 -2.92 3.66
C GLU A 56 13.87 -2.81 2.25
N ALA A 57 13.33 -1.92 1.42
CA ALA A 57 13.88 -1.63 0.09
C ALA A 57 15.28 -1.01 0.12
N GLN A 58 15.69 -0.45 1.26
CA GLN A 58 16.89 0.36 1.39
C GLN A 58 18.18 -0.43 1.11
N GLU A 59 18.28 -1.66 1.63
CA GLU A 59 19.45 -2.49 1.33
C GLU A 59 19.54 -2.85 -0.15
N LEU A 60 18.39 -3.10 -0.78
CA LEU A 60 18.33 -3.43 -2.20
C LEU A 60 18.69 -2.23 -3.07
N GLU A 61 18.18 -1.04 -2.72
CA GLU A 61 18.59 0.26 -3.29
C GLU A 61 20.10 0.43 -3.23
N GLN A 62 20.71 0.28 -2.04
CA GLN A 62 22.15 0.45 -1.87
C GLN A 62 22.95 -0.53 -2.74
N THR A 63 22.47 -1.77 -2.83
CA THR A 63 23.16 -2.82 -3.60
C THR A 63 23.06 -2.58 -5.11
N PHE A 64 21.88 -2.19 -5.62
CA PHE A 64 21.72 -1.83 -7.03
C PHE A 64 22.45 -0.54 -7.40
N HIS A 65 22.48 0.44 -6.50
CA HIS A 65 23.25 1.66 -6.69
C HIS A 65 24.75 1.35 -6.76
N ALA A 66 25.27 0.49 -5.87
CA ALA A 66 26.66 0.04 -5.91
C ALA A 66 26.98 -0.73 -7.21
N LEU A 67 26.06 -1.59 -7.67
CA LEU A 67 26.18 -2.27 -8.97
C LEU A 67 26.23 -1.27 -10.13
N LEU A 68 25.36 -0.25 -10.14
CA LEU A 68 25.35 0.79 -11.17
C LEU A 68 26.66 1.59 -11.18
N LEU A 69 27.18 1.98 -10.01
CA LEU A 69 28.46 2.67 -9.89
C LEU A 69 29.62 1.80 -10.39
N ALA A 70 29.64 0.52 -10.02
CA ALA A 70 30.66 -0.42 -10.50
C ALA A 70 30.56 -0.63 -12.02
N ALA A 71 29.34 -0.69 -12.55
CA ALA A 71 29.09 -0.81 -13.98
C ALA A 71 29.60 0.43 -14.74
N ARG A 72 29.33 1.64 -14.25
CA ARG A 72 29.79 2.90 -14.86
C ARG A 72 31.31 3.08 -14.80
N GLY A 73 31.98 2.46 -13.84
CA GLY A 73 33.43 2.49 -13.70
C GLY A 73 34.19 1.61 -14.70
N LEU A 74 33.50 0.80 -15.51
CA LEU A 74 34.13 -0.08 -16.49
C LEU A 74 34.49 0.66 -17.77
N ASP A 75 35.78 0.85 -18.00
CA ASP A 75 36.30 1.34 -19.27
C ASP A 75 36.66 0.18 -20.21
N LEU A 76 35.72 -0.19 -21.09
CA LEU A 76 35.95 -1.21 -22.12
C LEU A 76 37.07 -0.83 -23.11
N GLN A 77 37.41 0.45 -23.26
CA GLN A 77 38.52 0.88 -24.14
C GLN A 77 39.88 0.46 -23.57
N ALA A 78 39.99 0.25 -22.25
CA ALA A 78 41.19 -0.31 -21.64
C ALA A 78 41.54 -1.71 -22.19
N LEU A 79 40.54 -2.45 -22.69
CA LEU A 79 40.75 -3.76 -23.32
C LEU A 79 41.32 -3.66 -24.74
N ALA A 80 41.16 -2.54 -25.44
CA ALA A 80 41.68 -2.32 -26.80
C ALA A 80 43.22 -2.19 -26.84
N ILE A 81 43.85 -1.91 -25.70
CA ILE A 81 45.31 -1.76 -25.60
C ILE A 81 45.98 -3.12 -25.84
N PRO A 82 46.82 -3.28 -26.88
CA PRO A 82 47.46 -4.56 -27.19
C PRO A 82 48.30 -5.10 -26.02
N ALA A 83 48.25 -6.41 -25.74
CA ALA A 83 48.91 -6.99 -24.57
C ALA A 83 50.44 -6.82 -24.59
N TRP A 84 51.06 -6.80 -25.77
CA TRP A 84 52.49 -6.52 -25.92
C TRP A 84 52.85 -5.08 -25.50
N TRP A 85 51.96 -4.12 -25.73
CA TRP A 85 52.13 -2.73 -25.31
C TRP A 85 52.07 -2.59 -23.79
N ARG A 86 51.19 -3.36 -23.12
CA ARG A 86 51.10 -3.44 -21.65
C ARG A 86 52.36 -4.02 -21.01
N ARG A 87 53.06 -4.93 -21.72
CA ARG A 87 54.33 -5.49 -21.25
C ARG A 87 55.47 -4.47 -21.32
N LEU A 88 55.52 -3.68 -22.39
CA LEU A 88 56.62 -2.74 -22.66
C LEU A 88 56.50 -1.39 -21.94
N TRP A 89 55.28 -0.89 -21.67
CA TRP A 89 55.09 0.41 -21.00
C TRP A 89 54.40 0.26 -19.64
N PRO A 90 55.00 0.76 -18.53
CA PRO A 90 54.38 0.76 -17.20
C PRO A 90 53.02 1.47 -17.15
N TRP A 91 52.84 2.49 -17.99
CA TRP A 91 51.59 3.27 -18.06
C TRP A 91 50.43 2.49 -18.71
N GLY A 92 50.73 1.50 -19.56
CA GLY A 92 49.71 0.62 -20.15
C GLY A 92 49.21 -0.48 -19.22
N ARG A 93 49.88 -0.71 -18.07
CA ARG A 93 49.45 -1.70 -17.07
C ARG A 93 48.33 -1.19 -16.18
N ARG A 94 48.32 0.11 -15.87
CA ARG A 94 47.30 0.72 -15.00
C ARG A 94 45.88 0.55 -15.57
N PRO A 95 45.57 0.92 -16.83
CA PRO A 95 44.21 0.79 -17.36
C PRO A 95 43.68 -0.65 -17.35
N ALA A 96 44.53 -1.64 -17.63
CA ALA A 96 44.14 -3.04 -17.59
C ALA A 96 43.89 -3.54 -16.16
N GLN A 97 44.74 -3.13 -15.19
CA GLN A 97 44.54 -3.44 -13.78
C GLN A 97 43.29 -2.75 -13.22
N ASP A 98 43.06 -1.50 -13.61
CA ASP A 98 41.88 -0.71 -13.25
C ASP A 98 40.61 -1.37 -13.82
N PHE A 99 40.65 -1.82 -15.08
CA PHE A 99 39.57 -2.61 -15.68
C PHE A 99 39.33 -3.94 -14.94
N GLU A 100 40.37 -4.73 -14.67
CA GLU A 100 40.24 -6.00 -13.94
C GLU A 100 39.71 -5.79 -12.50
N ALA A 101 40.09 -4.68 -11.86
CA ALA A 101 39.56 -4.30 -10.56
C ALA A 101 38.08 -3.90 -10.64
N ALA A 102 37.71 -3.04 -11.60
CA ALA A 102 36.34 -2.62 -11.83
C ALA A 102 35.43 -3.80 -12.22
N HIS A 103 35.92 -4.71 -13.07
CA HIS A 103 35.20 -5.92 -13.45
C HIS A 103 34.93 -6.84 -12.26
N ARG A 104 35.94 -7.08 -11.41
CA ARG A 104 35.75 -7.86 -10.18
C ARG A 104 34.78 -7.18 -9.22
N ALA A 105 34.86 -5.85 -9.08
CA ALA A 105 33.93 -5.09 -8.25
C ALA A 105 32.49 -5.20 -8.76
N MET A 106 32.28 -5.13 -10.08
CA MET A 106 30.96 -5.31 -10.69
C MET A 106 30.41 -6.73 -10.49
N LEU A 107 31.24 -7.77 -10.67
CA LEU A 107 30.83 -9.16 -10.43
C LEU A 107 30.47 -9.39 -8.96
N ALA A 108 31.25 -8.85 -8.03
CA ALA A 108 30.96 -8.92 -6.60
C ALA A 108 29.63 -8.21 -6.28
N ALA A 109 29.44 -6.98 -6.76
CA ALA A 109 28.20 -6.22 -6.56
C ALA A 109 26.99 -6.91 -7.18
N ALA A 110 27.12 -7.55 -8.34
CA ALA A 110 26.06 -8.32 -8.97
C ALA A 110 25.71 -9.59 -8.16
N GLY A 111 26.73 -10.27 -7.62
CA GLY A 111 26.55 -11.40 -6.71
C GLY A 111 25.81 -11.00 -5.43
N ASP A 112 26.22 -9.90 -4.81
CA ASP A 112 25.56 -9.34 -3.62
C ASP A 112 24.12 -8.92 -3.94
N ALA A 113 23.88 -8.25 -5.07
CA ALA A 113 22.54 -7.84 -5.54
C ALA A 113 21.63 -9.06 -5.69
N ARG A 114 22.13 -10.14 -6.28
CA ARG A 114 21.36 -11.38 -6.44
C ARG A 114 21.05 -12.03 -5.09
N GLN A 115 22.03 -12.15 -4.21
CA GLN A 115 21.82 -12.76 -2.90
C GLN A 115 20.76 -11.99 -2.09
N ARG A 116 20.84 -10.65 -2.11
CA ARG A 116 19.85 -9.78 -1.45
C ARG A 116 18.49 -9.87 -2.10
N LEU A 117 18.42 -9.87 -3.43
CA LEU A 117 17.17 -10.03 -4.17
C LEU A 117 16.49 -11.37 -3.87
N ASP A 118 17.24 -12.47 -3.84
CA ASP A 118 16.71 -13.80 -3.53
C ASP A 118 16.26 -13.92 -2.07
N ALA A 119 17.01 -13.31 -1.14
CA ALA A 119 16.58 -13.21 0.26
C ALA A 119 15.25 -12.45 0.38
N LEU A 120 15.20 -11.26 -0.21
CA LEU A 120 13.99 -10.43 -0.20
C LEU A 120 12.80 -11.12 -0.87
N ALA A 121 13.01 -11.80 -2.00
CA ALA A 121 11.95 -12.53 -2.69
C ALA A 121 11.39 -13.70 -1.86
N ARG A 122 12.25 -14.40 -1.10
CA ARG A 122 11.83 -15.47 -0.18
C ARG A 122 11.02 -14.92 0.99
N GLU A 123 11.46 -13.82 1.58
CA GLU A 123 10.78 -13.16 2.70
C GLU A 123 9.47 -12.50 2.27
N TRP A 124 9.45 -11.90 1.07
CA TRP A 124 8.31 -11.17 0.55
C TRP A 124 7.16 -12.08 0.14
N ARG A 125 7.43 -13.27 -0.41
CA ARG A 125 6.36 -14.16 -0.91
C ARG A 125 5.24 -14.44 0.11
N PRO A 126 5.51 -14.86 1.36
CA PRO A 126 4.46 -15.05 2.36
C PRO A 126 3.78 -13.73 2.75
N ILE A 127 4.56 -12.64 2.87
CA ILE A 127 4.05 -11.30 3.20
C ILE A 127 3.07 -10.83 2.12
N ALA A 128 3.45 -10.88 0.85
CA ALA A 128 2.62 -10.48 -0.29
C ALA A 128 1.29 -11.23 -0.32
N SER A 129 1.29 -12.53 -0.05
CA SER A 129 0.05 -13.31 0.02
C SER A 129 -0.85 -12.85 1.18
N ALA A 130 -0.27 -12.58 2.35
CA ALA A 130 -1.01 -12.08 3.50
C ALA A 130 -1.52 -10.66 3.27
N SER A 131 -0.71 -9.78 2.67
CA SER A 131 -1.09 -8.41 2.31
C SER A 131 -2.24 -8.38 1.32
N ARG A 132 -2.18 -9.20 0.26
CA ARG A 132 -3.29 -9.31 -0.71
C ARG A 132 -4.58 -9.76 -0.05
N ARG A 133 -4.51 -10.72 0.87
CA ARG A 133 -5.67 -11.16 1.64
C ARG A 133 -6.21 -10.02 2.50
N ALA A 134 -5.36 -9.34 3.26
CA ALA A 134 -5.75 -8.22 4.11
C ALA A 134 -6.40 -7.08 3.29
N VAL A 135 -5.88 -6.76 2.10
CA VAL A 135 -6.49 -5.77 1.20
C VAL A 135 -7.86 -6.22 0.67
N VAL A 136 -8.05 -7.51 0.36
CA VAL A 136 -9.35 -8.03 -0.06
C VAL A 136 -10.35 -7.96 1.08
N GLU A 137 -9.95 -8.36 2.28
CA GLU A 137 -10.80 -8.27 3.47
C GLU A 137 -11.14 -6.81 3.80
N LEU A 138 -10.19 -5.88 3.64
CA LEU A 138 -10.42 -4.46 3.82
C LEU A 138 -11.41 -3.88 2.81
N ASP A 139 -11.40 -4.36 1.56
CA ASP A 139 -12.41 -4.00 0.54
C ASP A 139 -13.80 -4.53 0.90
N LEU A 140 -13.89 -5.71 1.52
CA LEU A 140 -15.16 -6.24 1.99
C LEU A 140 -15.73 -5.39 3.14
N GLU A 141 -14.90 -5.03 4.12
CA GLU A 141 -15.31 -4.14 5.21
C GLU A 141 -15.70 -2.75 4.68
N HIS A 142 -14.94 -2.20 3.74
CA HIS A 142 -15.27 -0.93 3.08
C HIS A 142 -16.67 -0.96 2.46
N ARG A 143 -17.00 -2.02 1.73
CA ARG A 143 -18.32 -2.17 1.09
C ARG A 143 -19.44 -2.37 2.12
N ALA A 144 -19.17 -3.09 3.21
CA ALA A 144 -20.13 -3.25 4.30
C ALA A 144 -20.44 -1.90 4.96
N ILE A 145 -19.39 -1.14 5.32
CA ILE A 145 -19.54 0.23 5.86
C ILE A 145 -20.32 1.11 4.88
N ALA A 146 -19.97 1.08 3.58
CA ALA A 146 -20.67 1.87 2.56
C ALA A 146 -22.15 1.47 2.41
N GLY A 147 -22.47 0.19 2.55
CA GLY A 147 -23.84 -0.32 2.55
C GLY A 147 -24.64 0.22 3.73
N GLU A 148 -24.15 0.01 4.95
CA GLU A 148 -24.82 0.44 6.19
C GLU A 148 -24.96 1.96 6.28
N THR A 149 -23.92 2.70 5.91
CA THR A 149 -23.96 4.17 5.89
C THR A 149 -24.93 4.70 4.82
N GLY A 150 -24.99 4.06 3.64
CA GLY A 150 -25.93 4.41 2.59
C GLY A 150 -27.39 4.26 3.03
N ASP A 151 -27.72 3.15 3.69
CA ASP A 151 -29.05 2.90 4.23
C ASP A 151 -29.39 3.88 5.37
N ALA A 152 -28.45 4.17 6.27
CA ALA A 152 -28.64 5.14 7.35
C ALA A 152 -28.82 6.58 6.85
N VAL A 153 -28.10 6.99 5.80
CA VAL A 153 -28.28 8.29 5.13
C VAL A 153 -29.68 8.40 4.52
N HIS A 154 -30.18 7.32 3.91
CA HIS A 154 -31.54 7.28 3.37
C HIS A 154 -32.60 7.46 4.47
N TRP A 155 -32.48 6.76 5.60
CA TRP A 155 -33.40 6.92 6.74
C TRP A 155 -33.31 8.30 7.39
N LEU A 156 -32.13 8.92 7.42
CA LEU A 156 -31.93 10.28 7.91
C LEU A 156 -32.67 11.30 7.03
N ALA A 157 -32.65 11.11 5.71
CA ALA A 157 -33.39 11.95 4.78
C ALA A 157 -34.91 11.85 5.02
N GLU A 158 -35.43 10.63 5.16
CA GLU A 158 -36.85 10.40 5.50
C GLU A 158 -37.22 11.05 6.85
N LEU A 159 -36.37 10.90 7.87
CA LEU A 159 -36.61 11.51 9.18
C LEU A 159 -36.65 13.04 9.10
N THR A 160 -35.75 13.63 8.30
CA THR A 160 -35.67 15.08 8.12
C THR A 160 -36.91 15.61 7.38
N GLU A 161 -37.42 14.87 6.40
CA GLU A 161 -38.68 15.18 5.73
C GLU A 161 -39.85 15.19 6.72
N HIS A 162 -39.96 14.17 7.59
CA HIS A 162 -40.99 14.12 8.64
C HIS A 162 -40.90 15.30 9.61
N LEU A 163 -39.69 15.72 9.99
CA LEU A 163 -39.49 16.88 10.86
C LEU A 163 -39.86 18.20 10.17
N SER A 164 -39.71 18.27 8.84
CA SER A 164 -40.05 19.45 8.04
C SER A 164 -41.56 19.64 7.81
N ALA A 165 -42.36 18.57 7.95
CA ALA A 165 -43.82 18.60 7.79
C ALA A 165 -44.58 19.39 8.87
N GLY A 166 -43.87 19.94 9.87
CA GLY A 166 -44.38 20.90 10.84
C GLY A 166 -44.70 20.31 12.21
N PRO A 167 -44.80 21.17 13.25
CA PRO A 167 -44.98 20.74 14.63
C PRO A 167 -46.38 20.16 14.86
N VAL A 168 -46.43 18.95 15.43
CA VAL A 168 -47.68 18.37 15.92
C VAL A 168 -47.95 18.91 17.34
N PRO A 169 -49.09 19.58 17.59
CA PRO A 169 -49.42 20.14 18.91
C PRO A 169 -49.29 19.09 20.01
N GLY A 170 -48.58 19.43 21.09
CA GLY A 170 -48.40 18.54 22.26
C GLY A 170 -47.33 17.44 22.07
N LYS A 171 -46.52 17.51 21.00
CA LYS A 171 -45.39 16.60 20.75
C LYS A 171 -44.04 17.33 20.61
N GLU A 172 -43.94 18.58 21.04
CA GLU A 172 -42.76 19.43 20.83
C GLU A 172 -41.48 18.81 21.42
N GLU A 173 -41.59 18.22 22.62
CA GLU A 173 -40.47 17.54 23.28
C GLU A 173 -39.96 16.34 22.49
N ARG A 174 -40.86 15.54 21.90
CA ARG A 174 -40.49 14.38 21.08
C ARG A 174 -39.81 14.82 19.78
N MET A 175 -40.33 15.87 19.14
CA MET A 175 -39.71 16.43 17.94
C MET A 175 -38.32 16.99 18.22
N ARG A 176 -38.10 17.65 19.38
CA ARG A 176 -36.78 18.12 19.78
C ARG A 176 -35.80 16.95 19.95
N LYS A 177 -36.22 15.87 20.60
CA LYS A 177 -35.40 14.64 20.75
C LYS A 177 -35.04 14.03 19.40
N TRP A 178 -35.99 13.95 18.46
CA TRP A 178 -35.72 13.43 17.12
C TRP A 178 -34.80 14.33 16.30
N ALA A 179 -34.95 15.65 16.40
CA ALA A 179 -34.04 16.59 15.75
C ALA A 179 -32.61 16.46 16.30
N GLN A 180 -32.47 16.29 17.62
CA GLN A 180 -31.17 16.04 18.24
C GLN A 180 -30.55 14.71 17.76
N ALA A 181 -31.33 13.63 17.74
CA ALA A 181 -30.89 12.33 17.24
C ALA A 181 -30.46 12.40 15.76
N ALA A 182 -31.23 13.10 14.91
CA ALA A 182 -30.89 13.32 13.51
C ALA A 182 -29.58 14.10 13.35
N GLN A 183 -29.36 15.15 14.15
CA GLN A 183 -28.12 15.93 14.13
C GLN A 183 -26.90 15.07 14.52
N GLN A 184 -27.03 14.23 15.55
CA GLN A 184 -25.95 13.34 15.98
C GLN A 184 -25.67 12.24 14.96
N ALA A 185 -26.72 11.61 14.41
CA ALA A 185 -26.59 10.66 13.32
C ALA A 185 -25.90 11.29 12.10
N THR A 186 -26.25 12.52 11.74
CA THR A 186 -25.58 13.27 10.66
C THR A 186 -24.07 13.41 10.90
N GLN A 187 -23.66 13.77 12.11
CA GLN A 187 -22.24 13.92 12.45
C GLN A 187 -21.51 12.58 12.42
N ALA A 188 -22.12 11.52 12.95
CA ALA A 188 -21.57 10.17 12.92
C ALA A 188 -21.41 9.66 11.48
N LEU A 189 -22.45 9.79 10.64
CA LEU A 189 -22.42 9.36 9.25
C LEU A 189 -21.37 10.11 8.43
N LYS A 190 -21.22 11.43 8.61
CA LYS A 190 -20.15 12.20 7.95
C LYS A 190 -18.75 11.69 8.31
N ARG A 191 -18.56 11.31 9.57
CA ARG A 191 -17.28 10.72 10.00
C ARG A 191 -17.06 9.34 9.38
N LEU A 192 -18.09 8.49 9.37
CA LEU A 192 -18.01 7.16 8.76
C LEU A 192 -17.77 7.24 7.26
N ASP A 193 -18.35 8.22 6.57
CA ASP A 193 -18.11 8.52 5.16
C ASP A 193 -16.63 8.88 4.91
N THR A 194 -16.08 9.77 5.74
CA THR A 194 -14.64 10.13 5.67
C THR A 194 -13.72 8.92 5.91
N ILE A 195 -14.08 8.05 6.87
CA ILE A 195 -13.33 6.81 7.12
C ILE A 195 -13.47 5.88 5.92
N GLY A 196 -14.68 5.72 5.37
CA GLY A 196 -14.96 4.93 4.19
C GLY A 196 -14.10 5.33 3.01
N ASP A 197 -14.04 6.62 2.69
CA ASP A 197 -13.20 7.17 1.62
C ASP A 197 -11.72 6.81 1.79
N LEU A 198 -11.18 6.98 3.01
CA LEU A 198 -9.79 6.63 3.31
C LEU A 198 -9.52 5.13 3.22
N VAL A 199 -10.46 4.29 3.66
CA VAL A 199 -10.35 2.83 3.50
C VAL A 199 -10.39 2.47 2.01
N GLY A 200 -11.28 3.06 1.22
CA GLY A 200 -11.35 2.88 -0.23
C GLY A 200 -10.05 3.26 -0.93
N GLU A 201 -9.45 4.39 -0.56
CA GLU A 201 -8.14 4.82 -1.04
C GLU A 201 -7.04 3.83 -0.62
N THR A 202 -7.06 3.37 0.64
CA THR A 202 -6.12 2.34 1.16
C THR A 202 -6.17 1.08 0.32
N VAL A 203 -7.38 0.60 -0.01
CA VAL A 203 -7.59 -0.61 -0.82
C VAL A 203 -7.01 -0.42 -2.23
N LEU A 204 -7.31 0.71 -2.88
CA LEU A 204 -6.84 1.00 -4.23
C LEU A 204 -5.31 1.05 -4.29
N VAL A 205 -4.69 1.82 -3.39
CA VAL A 205 -3.23 1.97 -3.32
C VAL A 205 -2.58 0.64 -2.92
N GLY A 206 -3.13 -0.05 -1.93
CA GLY A 206 -2.61 -1.35 -1.46
C GLY A 206 -2.58 -2.40 -2.58
N ARG A 207 -3.66 -2.54 -3.36
CA ARG A 207 -3.71 -3.48 -4.50
C ARG A 207 -2.57 -3.24 -5.49
N THR A 208 -2.43 -1.99 -5.92
CA THR A 208 -1.44 -1.62 -6.94
C THR A 208 -0.01 -1.77 -6.40
N LEU A 209 0.25 -1.37 -5.16
CA LEU A 209 1.57 -1.43 -4.55
C LEU A 209 2.10 -2.87 -4.44
N PHE A 210 1.31 -3.80 -3.89
CA PHE A 210 1.76 -5.18 -3.67
C PHE A 210 1.94 -5.96 -4.97
N GLU A 211 1.11 -5.70 -5.97
CA GLU A 211 1.26 -6.24 -7.31
C GLU A 211 2.54 -5.73 -7.97
N ARG A 212 2.75 -4.41 -7.98
CA ARG A 212 3.95 -3.78 -8.56
C ARG A 212 5.23 -4.25 -7.90
N ARG A 213 5.28 -4.38 -6.57
CA ARG A 213 6.44 -4.96 -5.86
C ARG A 213 6.78 -6.36 -6.35
N THR A 214 5.77 -7.20 -6.57
CA THR A 214 5.97 -8.58 -7.04
C THR A 214 6.53 -8.59 -8.46
N ILE A 215 5.89 -7.86 -9.38
CA ILE A 215 6.33 -7.73 -10.78
C ILE A 215 7.76 -7.20 -10.83
N TRP A 216 8.08 -6.25 -9.98
CA TRP A 216 9.38 -5.61 -9.94
C TRP A 216 10.50 -6.55 -9.46
N LEU A 217 10.28 -7.32 -8.37
CA LEU A 217 11.25 -8.33 -7.93
C LEU A 217 11.55 -9.35 -9.02
N GLU A 218 10.54 -9.75 -9.78
CA GLU A 218 10.72 -10.65 -10.92
C GLU A 218 11.50 -9.98 -12.06
N GLN A 219 11.23 -8.71 -12.35
CA GLN A 219 11.94 -7.96 -13.38
C GLN A 219 13.42 -7.80 -13.04
N LEU A 220 13.76 -7.41 -11.80
CA LEU A 220 15.13 -7.34 -11.32
C LEU A 220 15.89 -8.64 -11.52
N ARG A 221 15.22 -9.76 -11.19
CA ARG A 221 15.82 -11.08 -11.32
C ARG A 221 16.14 -11.38 -12.78
N ARG A 222 15.21 -11.08 -13.69
CA ARG A 222 15.43 -11.24 -15.14
C ARG A 222 16.59 -10.38 -15.63
N ASP A 223 16.74 -9.16 -15.12
CA ASP A 223 17.81 -8.25 -15.52
C ASP A 223 19.18 -8.75 -15.04
N LEU A 224 19.26 -9.27 -13.80
CA LEU A 224 20.47 -9.94 -13.29
C LEU A 224 20.76 -11.26 -14.03
N ASP A 225 19.74 -12.01 -14.45
CA ASP A 225 19.93 -13.23 -15.25
C ASP A 225 20.37 -12.90 -16.69
N ALA A 226 19.96 -11.75 -17.24
CA ALA A 226 20.43 -11.25 -18.53
C ALA A 226 21.90 -10.80 -18.45
N PHE A 227 22.29 -10.15 -17.35
CA PHE A 227 23.69 -9.81 -17.08
C PHE A 227 24.61 -11.04 -17.16
N ASP A 228 24.26 -12.13 -16.47
CA ASP A 228 25.05 -13.37 -16.49
C ASP A 228 25.10 -14.04 -17.85
N ARG A 229 23.97 -14.07 -18.57
CA ARG A 229 23.86 -14.82 -19.83
C ARG A 229 24.45 -14.06 -21.00
N GLU A 230 24.37 -12.73 -21.00
CA GLU A 230 24.76 -11.92 -22.14
C GLU A 230 26.09 -11.22 -21.95
N TRP A 231 26.34 -10.63 -20.79
CA TRP A 231 27.50 -9.76 -20.61
C TRP A 231 28.71 -10.49 -20.07
N CYS A 232 28.55 -11.30 -19.02
CA CYS A 232 29.68 -12.05 -18.44
C CYS A 232 30.45 -12.89 -19.48
N PRO A 233 29.83 -13.64 -20.40
CA PRO A 233 30.57 -14.45 -21.37
C PRO A 233 31.32 -13.59 -22.38
N ARG A 234 30.73 -12.46 -22.79
CA ARG A 234 31.33 -11.52 -23.74
C ARG A 234 32.56 -10.85 -23.13
N VAL A 235 32.45 -10.33 -21.91
CA VAL A 235 33.57 -9.69 -21.23
C VAL A 235 34.66 -10.70 -20.83
N ALA A 236 34.29 -11.90 -20.40
CA ALA A 236 35.24 -12.97 -20.13
C ALA A 236 36.06 -13.32 -21.38
N ALA A 237 35.40 -13.49 -22.54
CA ALA A 237 36.07 -13.74 -23.82
C ALA A 237 37.06 -12.62 -24.19
N LEU A 238 36.69 -11.36 -23.91
CA LEU A 238 37.54 -10.22 -24.21
C LEU A 238 38.74 -10.09 -23.25
N SER A 239 38.56 -10.47 -21.98
CA SER A 239 39.62 -10.43 -20.97
C SER A 239 40.67 -11.54 -21.14
N GLY A 240 40.33 -12.64 -21.81
CA GLY A 240 41.21 -13.80 -22.04
C GLY A 240 42.07 -13.75 -23.32
N GLY A 241 41.97 -12.70 -24.15
CA GLY A 241 42.63 -12.66 -25.46
C GLY A 241 42.92 -11.25 -25.99
N HIS A 242 43.60 -11.17 -27.15
CA HIS A 242 43.78 -9.89 -27.85
C HIS A 242 42.47 -9.49 -28.50
N CYS A 243 41.92 -8.35 -28.12
CA CYS A 243 40.68 -7.83 -28.66
C CYS A 243 40.97 -6.68 -29.62
N THR A 244 40.42 -6.79 -30.83
CA THR A 244 40.39 -5.68 -31.79
C THR A 244 39.23 -4.74 -31.45
N ALA A 245 39.30 -3.49 -31.90
CA ALA A 245 38.20 -2.52 -31.74
C ALA A 245 36.87 -3.07 -32.26
N GLN A 246 36.92 -3.84 -33.35
CA GLN A 246 35.75 -4.47 -33.98
C GLN A 246 35.11 -5.59 -33.13
N GLN A 247 35.87 -6.20 -32.22
CA GLN A 247 35.37 -7.21 -31.28
C GLN A 247 34.83 -6.57 -29.99
N LEU A 248 35.17 -5.31 -29.70
CA LEU A 248 34.69 -4.57 -28.53
C LEU A 248 33.30 -3.97 -28.75
N GLU A 249 32.95 -3.62 -29.98
CA GLU A 249 31.68 -2.98 -30.33
C GLU A 249 30.45 -3.77 -29.83
N PRO A 250 30.32 -5.09 -30.07
CA PRO A 250 29.18 -5.85 -29.54
C PRO A 250 29.14 -5.92 -28.01
N ALA A 251 30.29 -5.90 -27.33
CA ALA A 251 30.34 -5.89 -25.87
C ALA A 251 29.99 -4.52 -25.29
N ALA A 252 30.40 -3.44 -25.96
CA ALA A 252 30.03 -2.07 -25.63
C ALA A 252 28.53 -1.84 -25.78
N GLU A 253 27.91 -2.34 -26.85
CA GLU A 253 26.45 -2.28 -27.03
C GLU A 253 25.70 -3.04 -25.92
N VAL A 254 26.14 -4.25 -25.59
CA VAL A 254 25.52 -5.03 -24.49
C VAL A 254 25.72 -4.33 -23.15
N HIS A 255 26.89 -3.74 -22.90
CA HIS A 255 27.16 -2.99 -21.68
C HIS A 255 26.29 -1.72 -21.58
N ALA A 256 26.12 -0.96 -22.66
CA ALA A 256 25.24 0.20 -22.69
C ALA A 256 23.78 -0.19 -22.39
N ARG A 257 23.27 -1.25 -23.03
CA ARG A 257 21.90 -1.75 -22.74
C ARG A 257 21.72 -2.21 -21.30
N LEU A 258 22.76 -2.77 -20.68
CA LEU A 258 22.73 -3.14 -19.27
C LEU A 258 22.74 -1.93 -18.35
N LEU A 259 23.56 -0.91 -18.65
CA LEU A 259 23.54 0.35 -17.91
C LEU A 259 22.14 0.98 -17.95
N ASP A 260 21.53 1.07 -19.13
CA ASP A 260 20.15 1.55 -19.28
C ASP A 260 19.15 0.68 -18.48
N GLY A 261 19.40 -0.63 -18.38
CA GLY A 261 18.62 -1.55 -17.54
C GLY A 261 18.77 -1.25 -16.04
N PHE A 262 20.00 -1.08 -15.57
CA PHE A 262 20.30 -0.77 -14.17
C PHE A 262 19.82 0.62 -13.75
N GLU A 263 19.91 1.63 -14.62
CA GLU A 263 19.40 2.98 -14.35
C GLU A 263 17.87 3.00 -14.21
N ARG A 264 17.16 2.29 -15.12
CA ARG A 264 15.71 2.12 -15.02
C ARG A 264 15.33 1.36 -13.75
N THR A 265 16.11 0.36 -13.40
CA THR A 265 15.95 -0.40 -12.16
C THR A 265 16.11 0.48 -10.93
N ASP A 266 17.20 1.24 -10.82
CA ASP A 266 17.49 2.15 -9.70
C ASP A 266 16.37 3.18 -9.52
N SER A 267 15.93 3.78 -10.63
CA SER A 267 14.79 4.70 -10.65
C SER A 267 13.49 4.04 -10.18
N ALA A 268 13.25 2.78 -10.58
CA ALA A 268 12.07 2.03 -10.16
C ALA A 268 12.11 1.65 -8.67
N VAL A 269 13.29 1.33 -8.11
CA VAL A 269 13.46 1.11 -6.66
C VAL A 269 13.03 2.38 -5.91
N MET A 270 13.49 3.54 -6.39
CA MET A 270 13.19 4.83 -5.76
C MET A 270 11.68 5.11 -5.78
N ALA A 271 11.05 4.93 -6.94
CA ALA A 271 9.62 5.13 -7.09
C ALA A 271 8.82 4.22 -6.14
N LEU A 272 9.17 2.93 -6.06
CA LEU A 272 8.52 1.99 -5.14
C LEU A 272 8.70 2.37 -3.67
N ARG A 273 9.87 2.91 -3.29
CA ARG A 273 10.11 3.42 -1.93
C ARG A 273 9.20 4.60 -1.61
N ILE A 274 9.08 5.56 -2.53
CA ILE A 274 8.22 6.73 -2.37
C ILE A 274 6.75 6.29 -2.23
N GLU A 275 6.30 5.35 -3.07
CA GLU A 275 4.94 4.79 -2.99
C GLU A 275 4.70 4.04 -1.67
N ALA A 276 5.68 3.28 -1.20
CA ALA A 276 5.62 2.60 0.10
C ALA A 276 5.48 3.59 1.26
N GLN A 277 6.23 4.69 1.23
CA GLN A 277 6.14 5.76 2.22
C GLN A 277 4.78 6.45 2.16
N GLY A 278 4.27 6.74 0.97
CA GLY A 278 2.93 7.30 0.77
C GLY A 278 1.84 6.39 1.32
N PHE A 279 1.94 5.08 1.09
CA PHE A 279 1.02 4.09 1.65
C PHE A 279 1.10 4.04 3.19
N GLY A 280 2.31 4.08 3.76
CA GLY A 280 2.51 4.17 5.21
C GLY A 280 1.84 5.41 5.82
N GLN A 281 2.01 6.58 5.20
CA GLN A 281 1.34 7.81 5.65
C GLN A 281 -0.19 7.70 5.59
N LEU A 282 -0.71 7.04 4.57
CA LEU A 282 -2.15 6.83 4.41
C LEU A 282 -2.71 5.92 5.51
N LEU A 283 -2.00 4.84 5.86
CA LEU A 283 -2.35 3.99 7.01
C LEU A 283 -2.28 4.75 8.33
N SER A 284 -1.28 5.62 8.53
CA SER A 284 -1.20 6.46 9.74
C SER A 284 -2.38 7.43 9.84
N ARG A 285 -2.75 8.12 8.75
CA ARG A 285 -3.94 9.00 8.72
C ARG A 285 -5.22 8.24 9.02
N LEU A 286 -5.36 7.03 8.49
CA LEU A 286 -6.49 6.17 8.81
C LEU A 286 -6.53 5.86 10.32
N GLY A 287 -5.38 5.57 10.92
CA GLY A 287 -5.24 5.39 12.38
C GLY A 287 -5.62 6.63 13.19
N GLU A 288 -5.21 7.82 12.75
CA GLU A 288 -5.58 9.10 13.38
C GLU A 288 -7.10 9.33 13.36
N GLN A 289 -7.77 8.99 12.26
CA GLN A 289 -9.23 9.08 12.17
C GLN A 289 -9.95 8.17 13.16
N PHE A 290 -9.39 7.00 13.46
CA PHE A 290 -9.92 6.10 14.48
C PHE A 290 -9.66 6.60 15.90
N ALA A 291 -8.50 7.23 16.14
CA ALA A 291 -8.12 7.77 17.45
C ALA A 291 -8.87 9.06 17.80
N ALA A 292 -9.40 9.79 16.81
CA ALA A 292 -10.16 11.00 17.06
C ALA A 292 -11.36 10.71 17.98
N PRO A 293 -11.58 11.51 19.05
CA PRO A 293 -12.73 11.31 19.93
C PRO A 293 -14.01 11.39 19.11
N GLY A 294 -14.85 10.36 19.24
CA GLY A 294 -16.16 10.38 18.60
C GLY A 294 -17.06 11.46 19.17
N PRO A 295 -18.16 11.79 18.46
CA PRO A 295 -19.21 12.60 19.06
C PRO A 295 -19.58 11.95 20.39
N SER A 296 -19.52 12.71 21.48
CA SER A 296 -19.81 12.18 22.81
C SER A 296 -21.10 11.38 22.76
N PRO A 297 -21.12 10.13 23.26
CA PRO A 297 -22.35 9.37 23.31
C PRO A 297 -23.39 10.23 24.01
N ILE A 298 -24.62 10.19 23.51
CA ILE A 298 -25.74 10.79 24.20
C ILE A 298 -25.73 10.12 25.56
N GLU A 299 -25.28 10.83 26.59
CA GLU A 299 -25.57 10.44 27.96
C GLU A 299 -27.09 10.47 28.01
N ASP A 300 -27.69 9.30 27.84
CA ASP A 300 -29.06 9.04 28.17
C ASP A 300 -29.09 9.19 29.69
N ARG A 301 -29.16 10.46 30.13
CA ARG A 301 -29.39 10.84 31.52
C ARG A 301 -30.77 10.32 31.81
N ARG A 302 -30.84 9.02 32.12
CA ARG A 302 -31.97 8.45 32.83
C ARG A 302 -32.13 9.37 34.04
N PRO A 303 -33.27 10.06 34.17
CA PRO A 303 -33.51 10.88 35.35
C PRO A 303 -33.26 9.96 36.54
N ALA A 304 -32.38 10.39 37.45
CA ALA A 304 -32.16 9.67 38.69
C ALA A 304 -33.53 9.32 39.27
N PRO A 305 -33.78 8.06 39.68
CA PRO A 305 -35.07 7.68 40.22
C PRO A 305 -35.37 8.66 41.34
N THR A 306 -36.36 9.53 41.12
CA THR A 306 -36.84 10.44 42.15
C THR A 306 -37.38 9.53 43.24
N SER A 307 -36.60 9.34 44.29
CA SER A 307 -37.01 8.69 45.52
C SER A 307 -38.16 9.51 46.11
N SER A 308 -39.37 9.20 45.63
CA SER A 308 -40.62 9.67 46.19
C SER A 308 -40.85 8.89 47.47
N SER A 309 -40.14 9.28 48.53
CA SER A 309 -40.47 8.91 49.90
C SER A 309 -41.72 9.68 50.31
N ALA A 310 -42.87 9.20 49.86
CA ALA A 310 -44.15 9.48 50.49
C ALA A 310 -44.32 8.46 51.64
N SER A 311 -43.86 8.84 52.84
CA SER A 311 -44.36 8.26 54.08
C SER A 311 -45.10 9.35 54.84
N ARG A 312 -46.41 9.41 54.58
CA ARG A 312 -47.41 9.84 55.56
C ARG A 312 -48.15 8.58 55.96
N GLU A 313 -47.95 8.15 57.21
CA GLU A 313 -48.97 7.97 58.25
C GLU A 313 -48.27 7.66 59.57
#